data_AF-A0A3D1CG78-F1
#
_entry.id   AF-A0A3D1CG78-F1
#
_cell.length_a   1.000
_cell.length_b   1.000
_cell.length_c   1.000
_cell.angle_alpha   90.00
_cell.angle_beta   90.00
_cell.angle_gamma   90.00
#
_symmetry.space_group_name_H-M   'P 1'
#
loop_
_entity.id
_entity.type
_entity.pdbx_description
1 polymer ?
#
loop_
_entity_poly.entity_id
_entity_poly.type
_entity_poly.pdbx_seq_one_letter_code
_entity_poly.pdbx_strand_id
1 'polypeptide(L)'
;MKILSKKFLHPRFWPNWLGLLLMRISIYLPKSWQLFAGHSLGRLMRLFMKDRERVARRNLELCFPEMSQQKRKELLSENMLTMGMMPIETAISWWASDKSLEKRVEYHGLEHIHNALAKGKGVLLLTGHFTSMELGG
;
A
#
# COMPACT_ATOMS: atom_id res chain seq x y z
N MET A 1 -4.63 -21.51 15.09
CA MET A 1 -3.20 -21.09 15.15
C MET A 1 -2.93 -20.45 16.52
N LYS A 2 -2.14 -21.08 17.41
CA LYS A 2 -1.87 -20.52 18.76
C LYS A 2 -0.80 -19.42 18.69
N ILE A 3 -1.20 -18.23 18.26
CA ILE A 3 -0.36 -17.02 18.14
C ILE A 3 0.26 -16.63 19.49
N LEU A 4 -0.38 -17.00 20.61
CA LEU A 4 0.09 -16.76 21.98
C LEU A 4 0.94 -17.91 22.57
N SER A 5 1.58 -18.72 21.73
CA SER A 5 2.57 -19.68 22.23
C SER A 5 3.70 -18.92 22.96
N LYS A 6 4.09 -19.38 24.15
CA LYS A 6 5.19 -18.78 24.94
C LYS A 6 6.49 -18.58 24.14
N LYS A 7 6.67 -19.36 23.06
CA LYS A 7 7.78 -19.23 22.11
C LYS A 7 7.85 -17.86 21.41
N PHE A 8 6.72 -17.19 21.20
CA PHE A 8 6.66 -15.87 20.54
C PHE A 8 6.84 -14.68 21.50
N LEU A 9 6.91 -14.93 22.81
CA LEU A 9 7.22 -13.91 23.82
C LEU A 9 8.73 -13.68 24.00
N HIS A 10 9.56 -14.51 23.35
CA HIS A 10 11.02 -14.39 23.40
C HIS A 10 11.48 -13.00 22.90
N PRO A 11 12.45 -12.33 23.56
CA PRO A 11 12.90 -10.96 23.22
C PRO A 11 13.25 -10.73 21.75
N ARG A 12 13.75 -11.78 21.07
CA ARG A 12 14.01 -11.77 19.62
C ARG A 12 12.83 -11.32 18.76
N PHE A 13 11.59 -11.47 19.24
CA PHE A 13 10.36 -11.12 18.51
C PHE A 13 9.76 -9.79 18.93
N TRP A 14 10.28 -9.13 19.96
CA TRP A 14 9.73 -7.85 20.44
C TRP A 14 9.72 -6.75 19.38
N PRO A 15 10.74 -6.61 18.49
CA PRO A 15 10.66 -5.64 17.41
C PRO A 15 9.48 -5.88 16.46
N ASN A 16 9.15 -7.15 16.18
CA ASN A 16 8.02 -7.50 15.33
C ASN A 16 6.69 -7.14 16.01
N TRP A 17 6.55 -7.47 17.30
CA TRP A 17 5.36 -7.10 18.07
C TRP A 17 5.19 -5.58 18.17
N LEU A 18 6.28 -4.85 18.38
CA LEU A 18 6.26 -3.39 18.36
C LEU A 18 5.83 -2.86 16.99
N GLY A 19 6.37 -3.42 15.90
CA GLY A 19 5.96 -3.06 14.54
C GLY A 19 4.48 -3.27 14.28
N LEU A 20 3.94 -4.43 14.65
CA LEU A 20 2.51 -4.74 14.54
C LEU A 20 1.66 -3.81 15.40
N LEU A 21 2.10 -3.49 16.61
CA LEU A 21 1.41 -2.54 17.49
C LEU A 21 1.38 -1.13 16.87
N LEU A 22 2.51 -0.65 16.34
CA LEU A 22 2.60 0.64 15.66
C LEU A 22 1.69 0.69 14.42
N MET A 23 1.68 -0.37 13.61
CA MET A 23 0.74 -0.50 12.50
C MET A 23 -0.71 -0.45 12.97
N ARG A 24 -1.06 -1.21 14.02
CA ARG A 24 -2.42 -1.23 14.57
C ARG A 24 -2.85 0.13 15.12
N ILE A 25 -1.95 0.85 15.81
CA ILE A 25 -2.24 2.20 16.31
C ILE A 25 -2.46 3.19 15.16
N SER A 26 -1.73 3.04 14.04
CA SER A 26 -1.81 3.96 12.91
C SER A 26 -3.22 4.11 12.31
N ILE A 27 -4.07 3.08 12.41
CA ILE A 27 -5.43 3.11 11.85
C ILE A 27 -6.33 4.13 12.57
N TYR A 28 -6.03 4.44 13.83
CA TYR A 28 -6.80 5.36 14.66
C TYR A 28 -6.33 6.81 14.50
N LEU A 29 -5.20 7.05 13.82
CA LEU A 29 -4.71 8.39 13.57
C LEU A 29 -5.60 9.13 12.54
N PRO A 30 -5.72 10.46 12.65
CA PRO A 30 -6.35 11.26 11.59
C PRO A 30 -5.65 11.07 10.24
N LYS A 31 -6.39 11.16 9.13
CA LYS A 31 -5.87 10.94 7.77
C LYS A 31 -4.64 11.80 7.45
N SER A 32 -4.61 13.05 7.89
CA SER A 32 -3.46 13.94 7.68
C SER A 32 -2.18 13.42 8.35
N TRP A 33 -2.30 12.83 9.55
CA TRP A 33 -1.18 12.22 10.27
C TRP A 33 -0.73 10.91 9.62
N GLN A 34 -1.66 10.11 9.12
CA GLN A 34 -1.36 8.91 8.34
C GLN A 34 -0.52 9.27 7.09
N LEU A 35 -0.97 10.27 6.32
CA LEU A 35 -0.25 10.75 5.14
C LEU A 35 1.11 11.33 5.49
N PHE A 36 1.19 12.14 6.55
CA PHE A 36 2.46 12.69 7.00
C PHE A 36 3.45 11.59 7.40
N ALA A 37 3.00 10.61 8.19
CA ALA A 37 3.83 9.48 8.62
C ALA A 37 4.30 8.66 7.42
N GLY A 38 3.41 8.30 6.49
CA GLY A 38 3.77 7.52 5.32
C GLY A 38 4.71 8.26 4.38
N HIS A 39 4.49 9.55 4.09
CA HIS A 39 5.43 10.35 3.30
C HIS A 39 6.81 10.47 3.98
N SER A 40 6.83 10.63 5.31
CA SER A 40 8.07 10.70 6.07
C SER A 40 8.84 9.37 6.01
N LEU A 41 8.10 8.25 6.12
CA LEU A 41 8.66 6.92 5.94
C LEU A 41 9.18 6.71 4.51
N GLY A 42 8.45 7.15 3.49
CA GLY A 42 8.87 7.08 2.09
C GLY A 42 10.17 7.87 1.83
N ARG A 43 10.30 9.07 2.41
CA ARG A 43 11.55 9.85 2.37
C ARG A 43 12.71 9.10 3.01
N LEU A 44 12.49 8.47 4.16
CA LEU A 44 13.50 7.69 4.86
C LEU A 44 13.89 6.44 4.05
N MET A 45 12.92 5.69 3.55
CA MET A 45 13.12 4.49 2.76
C MET A 45 13.91 4.77 1.49
N ARG A 46 13.67 5.92 0.83
CA ARG A 46 14.43 6.34 -0.35
C ARG A 46 15.94 6.38 -0.12
N LEU A 47 16.40 6.72 1.08
CA LEU A 47 17.83 6.75 1.41
C LEU A 47 18.48 5.36 1.32
N PHE A 48 17.70 4.30 1.57
CA PHE A 48 18.15 2.92 1.57
C PHE A 48 17.80 2.16 0.28
N MET A 49 16.80 2.60 -0.49
CA MET A 49 16.24 1.89 -1.65
C MET A 49 16.79 2.35 -3.01
N LYS A 50 18.08 2.69 -3.09
CA LYS A 50 18.71 3.24 -4.31
C LYS A 50 18.55 2.36 -5.55
N ASP A 51 18.64 1.03 -5.38
CA ASP A 51 18.46 0.10 -6.50
C ASP A 51 17.02 0.08 -7.01
N ARG A 52 16.04 0.20 -6.12
CA ARG A 52 14.62 0.29 -6.51
C ARG A 52 14.33 1.60 -7.23
N GLU A 53 14.92 2.70 -6.79
CA GLU A 53 14.84 3.99 -7.50
C GLU A 53 15.44 3.89 -8.91
N ARG A 54 16.58 3.21 -9.07
CA ARG A 54 17.22 3.00 -10.38
C ARG A 54 16.31 2.22 -11.34
N VAL A 55 15.71 1.13 -10.87
CA VAL A 55 14.79 0.30 -11.68
C VAL A 55 13.53 1.10 -12.04
N ALA A 56 12.91 1.76 -11.07
CA ALA A 56 11.72 2.58 -11.31
C ALA A 56 11.98 3.69 -12.33
N ARG A 57 13.14 4.36 -12.25
CA ARG A 57 13.55 5.36 -13.24
C ARG A 57 13.64 4.76 -14.65
N ARG A 58 14.30 3.61 -14.80
CA ARG A 58 14.43 2.95 -16.10
C ARG A 58 13.07 2.53 -16.67
N ASN A 59 12.18 2.01 -15.83
CA ASN A 59 10.83 1.67 -16.22
C ASN A 59 10.05 2.89 -16.71
N LEU A 60 10.15 4.03 -16.01
CA LEU A 60 9.50 5.26 -16.45
C LEU A 60 10.04 5.77 -17.79
N GLU A 61 11.34 5.63 -18.05
CA GLU A 61 11.91 5.98 -19.36
C GLU A 61 11.40 5.09 -20.50
N LEU A 62 11.22 3.80 -20.23
CA LEU A 62 10.76 2.82 -21.21
C LEU A 62 9.25 2.90 -21.45
N CYS A 63 8.46 3.07 -20.39
CA CYS A 63 7.00 3.09 -20.45
C CYS A 63 6.45 4.46 -20.88
N PHE A 64 7.17 5.55 -20.60
CA PHE A 64 6.74 6.92 -20.91
C PHE A 64 7.82 7.70 -21.68
N PRO A 65 8.21 7.24 -22.89
CA PRO A 65 9.27 7.88 -23.67
C PRO A 65 8.93 9.33 -24.05
N GLU A 66 7.65 9.61 -24.29
CA GLU A 66 7.11 10.93 -24.67
C GLU A 66 7.05 11.93 -23.49
N MET A 67 7.15 11.46 -22.25
CA MET A 67 7.08 12.32 -21.07
C MET A 67 8.41 13.06 -20.89
N SER A 68 8.38 14.35 -20.54
CA SER A 68 9.64 15.09 -20.29
C SER A 68 10.45 14.47 -19.14
N GLN A 69 11.77 14.65 -19.18
CA GLN A 69 12.66 14.15 -18.12
C GLN A 69 12.28 14.69 -16.74
N GLN A 70 11.89 15.97 -16.68
CA GLN A 70 11.44 16.62 -15.45
C GLN A 70 10.18 15.95 -14.89
N LYS A 71 9.19 15.67 -15.76
CA LYS A 71 7.94 15.05 -15.31
C LYS A 71 8.15 13.60 -14.86
N ARG A 72 9.04 12.85 -15.54
CA ARG A 72 9.47 11.51 -15.10
C ARG A 72 10.15 11.54 -13.73
N LYS A 73 10.97 12.56 -13.45
CA LYS A 73 11.64 12.73 -12.14
C LYS A 73 10.66 13.06 -11.03
N GLU A 74 9.67 13.91 -11.29
CA GLU A 74 8.57 14.21 -10.35
C GLU A 74 7.78 12.95 -10.03
N LEU A 75 7.34 12.23 -11.05
CA LEU A 75 6.58 10.98 -10.89
C LEU A 75 7.38 9.91 -10.14
N LEU A 76 8.68 9.79 -10.43
CA LEU A 76 9.57 8.90 -9.66
C LEU A 76 9.61 9.29 -8.18
N SER A 77 9.75 10.59 -7.90
CA SER A 77 9.80 11.08 -6.52
C SER A 77 8.49 10.83 -5.78
N GLU A 78 7.35 11.10 -6.43
CA GLU A 78 6.01 10.83 -5.88
C GLU A 78 5.84 9.32 -5.61
N ASN A 79 6.18 8.46 -6.56
CA ASN A 79 6.11 7.02 -6.39
C ASN A 79 6.94 6.51 -5.20
N MET A 80 8.16 7.06 -5.00
CA MET A 80 8.98 6.71 -3.83
C MET A 80 8.38 7.19 -2.51
N LEU A 81 7.67 8.33 -2.50
CA LEU A 81 6.97 8.81 -1.31
C LEU A 81 5.76 7.92 -0.97
N THR A 82 4.99 7.52 -1.98
CA THR A 82 3.82 6.66 -1.81
C THR A 82 4.17 5.28 -1.25
N MET A 83 5.37 4.75 -1.55
CA MET A 83 5.83 3.47 -0.95
C MET A 83 5.83 3.48 0.59
N GLY A 84 6.04 4.64 1.22
CA GLY A 84 5.99 4.72 2.68
C GLY A 84 4.59 4.62 3.27
N MET A 85 3.53 4.78 2.47
CA MET A 85 2.15 4.55 2.91
C MET A 85 1.81 3.06 3.04
N MET A 86 2.58 2.16 2.41
CA MET A 86 2.26 0.73 2.36
C MET A 86 1.96 0.12 3.73
N PRO A 87 2.77 0.30 4.80
CA PRO A 87 2.47 -0.33 6.08
C PRO A 87 1.18 0.21 6.73
N ILE A 88 0.85 1.47 6.49
CA ILE A 88 -0.38 2.11 7.00
C ILE A 88 -1.58 1.60 6.21
N GLU A 89 -1.48 1.49 4.89
CA GLU A 89 -2.53 0.96 4.02
C GLU A 89 -2.81 -0.51 4.34
N THR A 90 -1.76 -1.34 4.48
CA THR A 90 -1.89 -2.72 4.95
C THR A 90 -2.56 -2.78 6.32
N ALA A 91 -2.17 -1.89 7.25
CA ALA A 91 -2.82 -1.83 8.55
C ALA A 91 -4.30 -1.48 8.43
N ILE A 92 -4.67 -0.52 7.58
CA ILE A 92 -6.08 -0.17 7.34
C ILE A 92 -6.83 -1.39 6.78
N SER A 93 -6.29 -2.07 5.77
CA SER A 93 -6.92 -3.27 5.18
C SER A 93 -7.14 -4.39 6.19
N TRP A 94 -6.17 -4.65 7.07
CA TRP A 94 -6.25 -5.79 7.99
C TRP A 94 -7.13 -5.55 9.21
N TRP A 95 -7.32 -4.28 9.60
CA TRP A 95 -7.74 -3.96 10.96
C TRP A 95 -8.81 -2.88 11.08
N ALA A 96 -9.02 -2.05 10.05
CA ALA A 96 -10.14 -1.13 10.03
C ALA A 96 -11.45 -1.89 9.72
N SER A 97 -12.57 -1.36 10.19
CA SER A 97 -13.90 -1.88 9.82
C SER A 97 -14.26 -1.48 8.39
N ASP A 98 -15.06 -2.29 7.69
CA ASP A 98 -15.60 -2.00 6.36
C ASP A 98 -16.22 -0.60 6.27
N LYS A 99 -17.06 -0.21 7.24
CA LYS A 99 -17.67 1.13 7.33
C LYS A 99 -16.67 2.29 7.37
N SER A 100 -15.48 2.07 7.91
CA SER A 100 -14.40 3.08 7.92
C SER A 100 -13.70 3.12 6.58
N LEU A 101 -13.57 1.97 5.91
CA LEU A 101 -12.94 1.86 4.60
C LEU A 101 -13.82 2.45 3.50
N GLU A 102 -15.13 2.18 3.52
CA GLU A 102 -16.13 2.74 2.59
C GLU A 102 -16.10 4.27 2.51
N LYS A 103 -15.75 4.94 3.62
CA LYS A 103 -15.61 6.41 3.65
C LYS A 103 -14.34 6.94 2.96
N ARG A 104 -13.44 6.05 2.56
CA ARG A 104 -12.10 6.36 2.04
C ARG A 104 -11.91 5.91 0.60
N VAL A 105 -12.84 5.12 0.06
CA VAL A 105 -12.75 4.52 -1.27
C VAL A 105 -13.92 4.96 -2.13
N GLU A 106 -13.67 5.07 -3.42
CA GLU A 106 -14.69 5.26 -4.44
C GLU A 106 -14.53 4.11 -5.45
N TYR A 107 -15.65 3.50 -5.83
CA TYR A 107 -15.65 2.37 -6.75
C TYR A 107 -16.10 2.82 -8.13
N HIS A 108 -15.29 2.52 -9.15
CA HIS A 108 -15.61 2.81 -10.55
C HIS A 108 -15.68 1.49 -11.34
N GLY A 109 -16.71 1.33 -12.19
CA GLY A 109 -16.85 0.17 -13.06
C GLY A 109 -17.46 -1.09 -12.42
N LEU A 110 -18.13 -0.97 -11.26
CA LEU A 110 -18.80 -2.10 -10.58
C LEU A 110 -19.87 -2.77 -11.45
N GLU A 111 -20.48 -2.03 -12.37
CA GLU A 111 -21.43 -2.54 -13.35
C GLU A 111 -20.84 -3.66 -14.22
N HIS A 112 -19.53 -3.63 -14.50
CA HIS A 112 -18.87 -4.70 -15.26
C HIS A 112 -18.86 -6.01 -14.48
N ILE A 113 -18.65 -5.94 -13.16
CA ILE A 113 -18.67 -7.11 -12.27
C ILE A 113 -20.09 -7.66 -12.18
N HIS A 114 -21.09 -6.80 -11.90
CA HIS A 114 -22.49 -7.22 -11.81
C HIS A 114 -22.99 -7.85 -13.11
N ASN A 115 -22.68 -7.25 -14.26
CA ASN A 115 -23.08 -7.76 -15.58
C ASN A 115 -22.40 -9.09 -15.92
N ALA A 116 -21.16 -9.31 -15.48
CA ALA A 116 -20.46 -10.57 -15.69
C ALA A 116 -21.03 -11.69 -14.79
N LEU A 117 -21.30 -11.39 -13.52
CA LEU A 117 -21.94 -12.33 -12.59
C LEU A 117 -23.33 -12.76 -13.06
N ALA A 118 -24.12 -11.82 -13.60
CA ALA A 118 -25.46 -12.10 -14.14
C ALA A 118 -25.45 -13.12 -15.29
N LYS A 119 -24.32 -13.33 -15.97
CA LYS A 119 -24.16 -14.34 -17.03
C LYS A 119 -23.95 -15.77 -16.48
N GLY A 120 -23.83 -15.94 -15.17
CA GLY A 120 -23.72 -17.26 -14.52
C GLY A 120 -22.39 -17.99 -14.74
N LYS A 121 -21.33 -17.30 -15.18
CA LYS A 121 -20.01 -17.89 -15.50
C LYS A 121 -18.94 -17.63 -14.43
N GLY A 122 -19.28 -16.90 -13.37
CA GLY A 122 -18.30 -16.39 -12.40
C GLY A 122 -17.50 -15.20 -12.95
N VAL A 123 -16.61 -14.64 -12.11
CA VAL A 123 -15.73 -13.51 -12.46
C VAL A 123 -14.31 -13.81 -11.98
N LEU A 124 -13.34 -13.61 -12.86
CA LEU A 124 -11.91 -13.59 -12.52
C LEU A 124 -11.46 -12.13 -12.47
N LEU A 125 -11.05 -11.66 -11.29
CA LEU A 125 -10.46 -10.34 -11.10
C LEU A 125 -8.94 -10.43 -11.28
N LEU A 126 -8.38 -9.65 -12.20
CA LEU A 126 -6.95 -9.56 -12.44
C LEU A 126 -6.46 -8.19 -11.98
N THR A 127 -5.46 -8.16 -11.11
CA THR A 127 -4.86 -6.92 -10.58
C THR A 127 -3.34 -6.88 -10.79
N GLY A 128 -2.81 -5.67 -10.85
CA GLY A 128 -1.37 -5.41 -10.90
C GLY A 128 -0.75 -5.29 -9.50
N HIS A 129 0.58 -5.37 -9.43
CA HIS A 129 1.31 -5.13 -8.18
C HIS A 129 1.44 -3.62 -7.92
N PHE A 130 0.39 -3.02 -7.35
CA PHE A 130 0.37 -1.61 -6.96
C PHE A 130 0.73 -1.43 -5.49
N THR A 131 1.13 -0.21 -5.10
CA THR A 131 1.50 0.11 -3.71
C THR A 131 0.38 -0.14 -2.72
N SER A 132 -0.87 0.06 -3.13
CA SER A 132 -2.07 -0.12 -2.31
C SER A 132 -2.74 -1.49 -2.52
N MET A 133 -1.94 -2.53 -2.74
CA MET A 133 -2.41 -3.86 -3.15
C MET A 133 -3.54 -4.41 -2.28
N GLU A 134 -3.37 -4.36 -0.96
CA GLU A 134 -4.30 -4.92 0.03
C GLU A 134 -5.69 -4.25 0.05
N LEU A 135 -5.89 -3.14 -0.69
CA LEU A 135 -7.18 -2.44 -0.77
C LEU A 135 -7.98 -2.83 -2.02
N GLY A 136 -7.32 -3.38 -3.05
CA GLY A 136 -7.94 -3.78 -4.32
C GLY A 136 -8.29 -5.27 -4.41
N GLY A 137 -7.84 -6.07 -3.44
CA GLY A 137 -8.04 -7.53 -3.37
C GLY A 137 -6.94 -8.22 -2.60
#